data_AF-A0A812NBL7-F1
#
_entry.id   AF-A0A812NBL7-F1
#
_cell.length_a   1.000
_cell.length_b   1.000
_cell.length_c   1.000
_cell.angle_alpha   90.00
_cell.angle_beta   90.00
_cell.angle_gamma   90.00
#
_symmetry.space_group_name_H-M   'P 1'
#
loop_
_entity.id
_entity.type
_entity.pdbx_description
1 polymer ?
#
loop_
_entity_poly.entity_id
_entity_poly.type
_entity_poly.pdbx_seq_one_letter_code
_entity_poly.pdbx_strand_id
1 'polypeptide(L)'
;MTAAAKQVAAAKGISIEVWQVGPRVLDPAKKYNEETEKWTTTNTGKIAHHYWVVFEKAFMEKMHEHVIFVEEDLLFSPDFVALFRSTAGLMDQDASLWCIGAWNDFGFKGTVMDSCSLQRTSYFPGLGFMLLRRAWLAVRKEWPVAPTMGWDYWMRVAFRAAGKECVIPQVSRSHHAAAKGSSVSTAKQVRLFEAMAFADVPSTCDVTEPCAHFGNVSYLLEEEYNAWHRKAIANAPRLDLKELKAQTSAKPTKKLPRVLHVVPYVREEFPQLAEPAGLSPRNTKGSIPADVRSEHYGIMVGRIVSQRIPLLLVDKRSKLGFLRPEEQLRFSEDYEVVPGSQGRSCVEVCQSRNSKCDSKQIYFLNDCNVLKKHFPCEAGCAHQVGKELPVYVPDHVQSTTGQCLLTFISPGSCEGKHKSTSRLCPCSLPSSKQR
;
A
#
# COMPACT_ATOMS: atom_id res chain seq x y z
N MET A 1 29.82 -2.24 -5.03
CA MET A 1 29.29 -1.01 -4.43
C MET A 1 30.26 -0.33 -3.46
N THR A 2 30.75 -1.01 -2.41
CA THR A 2 31.57 -0.41 -1.33
C THR A 2 32.80 0.38 -1.82
N ALA A 3 33.54 -0.13 -2.81
CA ALA A 3 34.71 0.57 -3.36
C ALA A 3 34.30 1.86 -4.10
N ALA A 4 33.26 1.80 -4.94
CA ALA A 4 32.74 2.94 -5.66
C ALA A 4 32.19 4.03 -4.72
N ALA A 5 31.44 3.63 -3.68
CA ALA A 5 30.94 4.56 -2.67
C ALA A 5 32.09 5.28 -1.95
N LYS A 6 33.11 4.54 -1.49
CA LYS A 6 34.29 5.12 -0.84
C LYS A 6 35.05 6.10 -1.75
N GLN A 7 35.18 5.78 -3.04
CA GLN A 7 35.83 6.65 -4.01
C GLN A 7 35.08 7.99 -4.18
N VAL A 8 33.75 7.94 -4.32
CA VAL A 8 32.91 9.14 -4.43
C VAL A 8 32.95 9.96 -3.14
N ALA A 9 32.87 9.31 -1.98
CA ALA A 9 33.02 9.95 -0.67
C ALA A 9 34.32 10.76 -0.58
N ALA A 10 35.46 10.13 -0.89
CA ALA A 10 36.75 10.78 -0.86
C ALA A 10 36.82 11.97 -1.82
N ALA A 11 36.30 11.82 -3.06
CA ALA A 11 36.28 12.89 -4.05
C ALA A 11 35.38 14.08 -3.67
N LYS A 12 34.35 13.84 -2.85
CA LYS A 12 33.39 14.86 -2.42
C LYS A 12 33.62 15.36 -0.98
N GLY A 13 34.61 14.83 -0.27
CA GLY A 13 34.83 15.14 1.15
C GLY A 13 33.68 14.69 2.05
N ILE A 14 32.92 13.67 1.65
CA ILE A 14 31.76 13.15 2.39
C ILE A 14 32.19 11.91 3.19
N SER A 15 31.78 11.82 4.46
CA SER A 15 31.96 10.60 5.24
C SER A 15 30.90 9.56 4.86
N ILE A 16 31.34 8.35 4.50
CA ILE A 16 30.44 7.20 4.29
C ILE A 16 30.81 6.12 5.30
N GLU A 17 29.85 5.78 6.14
CA GLU A 17 29.91 4.58 6.96
C GLU A 17 29.41 3.38 6.16
N VAL A 18 30.15 2.28 6.22
CA VAL A 18 29.76 1.02 5.58
C VAL A 18 29.50 0.00 6.67
N TRP A 19 28.30 -0.55 6.69
CA TRP A 19 27.92 -1.59 7.63
C TRP A 19 27.89 -2.94 6.93
N GLN A 20 28.41 -3.97 7.60
CA GLN A 20 28.32 -5.35 7.14
C GLN A 20 27.19 -6.03 7.91
N VAL A 21 26.31 -6.71 7.19
CA VAL A 21 25.20 -7.47 7.79
C VAL A 21 25.56 -8.95 7.77
N GLY A 22 25.76 -9.52 8.95
CA GLY A 22 25.96 -10.95 9.11
C GLY A 22 24.70 -11.76 8.78
N PRO A 23 24.84 -13.08 8.62
CA PRO A 23 23.69 -13.97 8.42
C PRO A 23 22.71 -13.84 9.59
N ARG A 24 21.43 -14.04 9.31
CA ARG A 24 20.41 -14.06 10.36
C ARG A 24 20.65 -15.24 11.30
N VAL A 25 20.69 -14.96 12.60
CA VAL A 25 20.72 -15.98 13.64
C VAL A 25 19.34 -16.02 14.28
N LEU A 26 18.68 -17.18 14.20
CA LEU A 26 17.41 -17.39 14.88
C LEU A 26 17.64 -17.60 16.37
N ASP A 27 16.72 -17.10 17.19
CA ASP A 27 16.77 -17.25 18.66
C ASP A 27 16.73 -18.75 19.03
N PRO A 28 17.82 -19.31 19.60
CA PRO A 28 17.90 -20.74 19.90
C PRO A 28 16.93 -21.16 21.02
N ALA A 29 16.43 -20.22 21.83
CA ALA A 29 15.42 -20.51 22.85
C ALA A 29 14.00 -20.66 22.25
N LYS A 30 13.79 -20.26 20.99
CA LYS A 30 12.52 -20.39 20.29
C LYS A 30 12.57 -21.57 19.34
N LYS A 31 11.53 -22.41 19.38
CA LYS A 31 11.34 -23.49 18.43
C LYS A 31 10.66 -22.94 17.18
N TYR A 32 11.37 -22.93 16.06
CA TYR A 32 10.82 -22.59 14.75
C TYR A 32 10.44 -23.87 13.99
N ASN A 33 9.48 -23.77 13.08
CA ASN A 33 9.18 -24.87 12.16
C ASN A 33 10.12 -24.84 10.94
N GLU A 34 10.23 -25.98 10.25
CA GLU A 34 11.11 -26.15 9.09
C GLU A 34 10.80 -25.15 7.97
N GLU A 35 9.53 -24.82 7.73
CA GLU A 35 9.16 -23.81 6.73
C GLU A 35 9.71 -22.42 7.07
N THR A 36 9.66 -22.03 8.34
CA THR A 36 10.18 -20.74 8.84
C THR A 36 11.69 -20.70 8.68
N GLU A 37 12.40 -21.74 9.12
CA GLU A 37 13.85 -21.83 9.00
C GLU A 37 14.27 -21.76 7.52
N LYS A 38 13.65 -22.56 6.66
CA LYS A 38 13.87 -22.55 5.22
C LYS A 38 13.63 -21.18 4.61
N TRP A 39 12.53 -20.51 4.98
CA TRP A 39 12.19 -19.19 4.44
C TRP A 39 13.29 -18.15 4.73
N THR A 40 13.89 -18.17 5.92
CA THR A 40 14.94 -17.20 6.31
C THR A 40 16.19 -17.26 5.42
N THR A 41 16.42 -18.41 4.77
CA THR A 41 17.57 -18.62 3.86
C THR A 41 17.31 -18.15 2.42
N THR A 42 16.06 -17.86 2.07
CA THR A 42 15.67 -17.35 0.74
C THR A 42 16.18 -15.93 0.51
N ASN A 43 16.20 -15.48 -0.75
CA ASN A 43 16.57 -14.09 -1.06
C ASN A 43 15.64 -13.07 -0.38
N THR A 44 14.32 -13.33 -0.37
CA THR A 44 13.35 -12.49 0.33
C THR A 44 13.61 -12.46 1.83
N GLY A 45 13.95 -13.61 2.43
CA GLY A 45 14.32 -13.70 3.85
C GLY A 45 15.59 -12.92 4.19
N LYS A 46 16.62 -12.99 3.34
CA LYS A 46 17.86 -12.23 3.48
C LYS A 46 17.62 -10.73 3.35
N ILE A 47 16.79 -10.30 2.40
CA ILE A 47 16.44 -8.88 2.23
C ILE A 47 15.67 -8.37 3.46
N ALA A 48 14.69 -9.12 3.97
CA ALA A 48 13.95 -8.73 5.16
C ALA A 48 14.85 -8.60 6.39
N HIS A 49 15.80 -9.53 6.57
CA HIS A 49 16.83 -9.43 7.62
C HIS A 49 17.72 -8.20 7.45
N HIS A 50 18.14 -7.90 6.22
CA HIS A 50 18.96 -6.73 5.93
C HIS A 50 18.23 -5.44 6.32
N TYR A 51 16.95 -5.29 5.94
CA TYR A 51 16.14 -4.14 6.33
C TYR A 51 15.95 -4.03 7.84
N TRP A 52 15.69 -5.14 8.54
CA TRP A 52 15.63 -5.15 10.01
C TRP A 52 16.92 -4.60 10.64
N VAL A 53 18.08 -5.10 10.21
CA VAL A 53 19.38 -4.68 10.77
C VAL A 53 19.66 -3.21 10.48
N VAL A 54 19.37 -2.74 9.26
CA VAL A 54 19.59 -1.34 8.89
C VAL A 54 18.66 -0.40 9.66
N PHE A 55 17.40 -0.79 9.89
CA PHE A 55 16.47 -0.01 10.73
C PHE A 55 16.89 0.01 12.20
N GLU A 56 17.25 -1.14 12.78
CA GLU A 56 17.77 -1.21 14.15
C GLU A 56 19.00 -0.33 14.31
N LYS A 57 19.93 -0.40 13.37
CA LYS A 57 21.15 0.41 13.43
C LYS A 57 20.86 1.90 13.31
N ALA A 58 20.02 2.31 12.36
CA ALA A 58 19.72 3.72 12.15
C ALA A 58 18.92 4.34 13.32
N PHE A 59 17.94 3.61 13.86
CA PHE A 59 16.99 4.14 14.84
C PHE A 59 17.31 3.79 16.29
N MET A 60 17.97 2.66 16.56
CA MET A 60 18.25 2.21 17.92
C MET A 60 19.71 2.45 18.32
N GLU A 61 20.67 2.26 17.41
CA GLU A 61 22.09 2.50 17.69
C GLU A 61 22.48 3.96 17.40
N LYS A 62 22.18 4.45 16.20
CA LYS A 62 22.53 5.81 15.77
C LYS A 62 21.54 6.87 16.26
N MET A 63 20.37 6.44 16.74
CA MET A 63 19.35 7.30 17.35
C MET A 63 18.91 8.47 16.45
N HIS A 64 18.93 8.28 15.13
CA HIS A 64 18.41 9.28 14.20
C HIS A 64 16.90 9.35 14.30
N GLU A 65 16.32 10.57 14.32
CA GLU A 65 14.87 10.73 14.36
C GLU A 65 14.24 10.53 12.97
N HIS A 66 14.94 10.97 11.92
CA HIS A 66 14.53 10.89 10.53
C HIS A 66 15.63 10.20 9.72
N VAL A 67 15.27 9.22 8.88
CA VAL A 67 16.23 8.52 8.01
C VAL A 67 15.62 8.33 6.63
N ILE A 68 16.37 8.69 5.59
CA ILE A 68 16.02 8.43 4.18
C ILE A 68 16.67 7.11 3.77
N PHE A 69 15.87 6.12 3.39
CA PHE A 69 16.30 4.83 2.89
C PHE A 69 16.15 4.77 1.37
N VAL A 70 17.21 4.32 0.69
CA VAL A 70 17.26 4.16 -0.77
C VAL A 70 17.91 2.82 -1.12
N GLU A 71 17.45 2.23 -2.22
CA GLU A 71 18.05 1.03 -2.80
C GLU A 71 19.13 1.41 -3.83
N GLU A 72 20.03 0.47 -4.11
CA GLU A 72 21.22 0.73 -4.94
C GLU A 72 20.93 0.95 -6.42
N ASP A 73 19.74 0.55 -6.87
CA ASP A 73 19.28 0.55 -8.26
C ASP A 73 18.29 1.69 -8.55
N LEU A 74 18.23 2.69 -7.68
CA LEU A 74 17.42 3.89 -7.87
C LEU A 74 18.23 5.04 -8.48
N LEU A 75 17.65 5.69 -9.49
CA LEU A 75 18.02 7.03 -9.94
C LEU A 75 17.18 8.05 -9.18
N PHE A 76 17.75 9.23 -8.93
CA PHE A 76 17.10 10.31 -8.18
C PHE A 76 16.98 11.57 -9.03
N SER A 77 15.84 12.25 -8.93
CA SER A 77 15.63 13.54 -9.58
C SER A 77 16.48 14.64 -8.93
N PRO A 78 16.73 15.77 -9.61
CA PRO A 78 17.51 16.87 -9.03
C PRO A 78 16.89 17.47 -7.75
N ASP A 79 15.58 17.38 -7.58
CA ASP A 79 14.81 17.83 -6.41
C ASP A 79 14.57 16.73 -5.35
N PHE A 80 15.19 15.55 -5.46
CA PHE A 80 14.94 14.41 -4.56
C PHE A 80 15.10 14.76 -3.07
N VAL A 81 16.18 15.44 -2.69
CA VAL A 81 16.40 15.87 -1.30
C VAL A 81 15.45 17.01 -0.91
N ALA A 82 15.06 17.86 -1.86
CA ALA A 82 14.15 18.97 -1.63
C ALA A 82 12.74 18.49 -1.27
N LEU A 83 12.28 17.35 -1.79
CA LEU A 83 11.06 16.68 -1.35
C LEU A 83 11.07 16.48 0.16
N PHE A 84 12.07 15.75 0.66
CA PHE A 84 12.15 15.43 2.07
C PHE A 84 12.31 16.66 2.96
N ARG A 85 13.14 17.63 2.55
CA ARG A 85 13.35 18.86 3.32
C ARG A 85 12.11 19.76 3.36
N SER A 86 11.29 19.77 2.30
CA SER A 86 10.06 20.57 2.26
C SER A 86 8.92 19.94 3.06
N THR A 87 8.95 18.62 3.30
CA THR A 87 7.81 17.91 3.88
C THR A 87 8.09 17.26 5.24
N ALA A 88 9.35 17.16 5.69
CA ALA A 88 9.69 16.52 6.96
C ALA A 88 8.90 17.11 8.14
N GLY A 89 8.77 18.44 8.21
CA GLY A 89 8.05 19.12 9.28
C GLY A 89 6.54 18.82 9.35
N LEU A 90 5.93 18.25 8.29
CA LEU A 90 4.55 17.75 8.38
C LEU A 90 4.43 16.60 9.37
N MET A 91 5.46 15.75 9.45
CA MET A 91 5.45 14.60 10.35
C MET A 91 5.55 15.01 11.82
N ASP A 92 6.15 16.16 12.14
CA ASP A 92 6.16 16.69 13.51
C ASP A 92 4.78 17.26 13.91
N GLN A 93 4.04 17.82 12.93
CA GLN A 93 2.72 18.44 13.14
C GLN A 93 1.57 17.42 13.10
N ASP A 94 1.72 16.34 12.32
CA ASP A 94 0.66 15.37 12.06
C ASP A 94 1.09 13.96 12.45
N ALA A 95 0.54 13.47 13.57
CA ALA A 95 0.81 12.14 14.10
C ALA A 95 0.25 11.00 13.24
N SER A 96 -0.63 11.30 12.27
CA SER A 96 -1.13 10.31 11.30
C SER A 96 -0.09 9.98 10.21
N LEU A 97 0.95 10.81 10.05
CA LEU A 97 2.05 10.56 9.12
C LEU A 97 3.22 9.82 9.77
N TRP A 98 3.72 8.82 9.05
CA TRP A 98 4.90 8.05 9.42
C TRP A 98 6.04 8.14 8.40
N CYS A 99 5.75 8.48 7.14
CA CYS A 99 6.76 8.50 6.11
C CYS A 99 6.54 9.56 5.03
N ILE A 100 7.61 9.89 4.31
CA ILE A 100 7.56 10.60 3.03
C ILE A 100 8.15 9.65 2.00
N GLY A 101 7.49 9.40 0.87
CA GLY A 101 7.98 8.55 -0.20
C GLY A 101 8.28 9.35 -1.47
N ALA A 102 9.34 8.97 -2.17
CA ALA A 102 9.72 9.53 -3.46
C ALA A 102 9.02 8.86 -4.64
N TRP A 103 8.27 7.77 -4.40
CA TRP A 103 7.64 6.95 -5.43
C TRP A 103 6.12 7.01 -5.38
N ASN A 104 5.50 7.14 -6.56
CA ASN A 104 4.07 6.98 -6.78
C ASN A 104 3.84 5.81 -7.73
N ASP A 105 3.23 4.71 -7.25
CA ASP A 105 2.96 3.50 -8.04
C ASP A 105 2.12 3.75 -9.30
N PHE A 106 1.31 4.81 -9.32
CA PHE A 106 0.51 5.20 -10.48
C PHE A 106 0.92 6.56 -11.07
N GLY A 107 2.16 6.98 -10.82
CA GLY A 107 2.77 8.21 -11.34
C GLY A 107 3.15 8.13 -12.82
N PHE A 108 2.24 7.72 -13.71
CA PHE A 108 2.51 7.58 -15.15
C PHE A 108 2.51 8.91 -15.89
N LYS A 109 3.32 9.02 -16.97
CA LYS A 109 3.43 10.20 -17.84
C LYS A 109 2.08 10.74 -18.36
N GLY A 110 1.08 9.87 -18.56
CA GLY A 110 -0.25 10.26 -19.02
C GLY A 110 -1.21 10.74 -17.93
N THR A 111 -0.89 10.49 -16.66
CA THR A 111 -1.83 10.57 -15.53
C THR A 111 -1.47 11.67 -14.55
N VAL A 112 -0.17 11.81 -14.27
CA VAL A 112 0.36 12.89 -13.44
C VAL A 112 0.03 14.26 -14.03
N MET A 113 -0.26 15.23 -13.16
CA MET A 113 -0.75 16.53 -13.59
C MET A 113 0.26 17.65 -13.35
N ASP A 114 0.94 17.59 -12.21
CA ASP A 114 1.83 18.66 -11.74
C ASP A 114 2.99 18.06 -10.94
N SER A 115 4.21 18.49 -11.26
CA SER A 115 5.41 18.05 -10.54
C SER A 115 5.43 18.57 -9.11
N CYS A 116 4.84 19.74 -8.81
CA CYS A 116 4.84 20.31 -7.46
C CYS A 116 3.66 19.81 -6.59
N SER A 117 2.78 18.99 -7.13
CA SER A 117 1.65 18.43 -6.39
C SER A 117 2.07 17.20 -5.61
N LEU A 118 1.75 17.21 -4.32
CA LEU A 118 1.91 16.09 -3.39
C LEU A 118 0.54 15.54 -2.96
N GLN A 119 0.51 14.28 -2.54
CA GLN A 119 -0.69 13.59 -2.08
C GLN A 119 -0.39 12.68 -0.88
N ARG A 120 -1.39 12.39 -0.07
CA ARG A 120 -1.30 11.38 1.00
C ARG A 120 -1.61 9.99 0.45
N THR A 121 -0.98 8.97 1.03
CA THR A 121 -1.23 7.56 0.72
C THR A 121 -1.22 6.71 1.99
N SER A 122 -2.22 5.86 2.12
CA SER A 122 -2.30 4.76 3.11
C SER A 122 -1.59 3.48 2.65
N TYR A 123 -0.93 3.52 1.49
CA TYR A 123 -0.08 2.47 0.94
C TYR A 123 1.39 2.86 1.10
N PHE A 124 2.16 2.06 1.85
CA PHE A 124 3.60 2.29 2.03
C PHE A 124 4.34 2.15 0.67
N PRO A 125 4.99 3.24 0.18
CA PRO A 125 5.46 3.32 -1.20
C PRO A 125 6.82 2.63 -1.45
N GLY A 126 7.69 2.51 -0.43
CA GLY A 126 9.06 2.02 -0.62
C GLY A 126 9.88 2.91 -1.57
N LEU A 127 10.80 2.30 -2.33
CA LEU A 127 11.53 2.89 -3.47
C LEU A 127 12.04 4.32 -3.25
N GLY A 128 12.71 4.55 -2.13
CA GLY A 128 13.17 5.89 -1.70
C GLY A 128 12.17 6.54 -0.75
N PHE A 129 12.40 6.43 0.56
CA PHE A 129 11.46 6.95 1.56
C PHE A 129 12.18 7.45 2.81
N MET A 130 11.65 8.51 3.42
CA MET A 130 11.99 8.95 4.77
C MET A 130 11.06 8.28 5.77
N LEU A 131 11.60 7.69 6.82
CA LEU A 131 10.84 7.09 7.92
C LEU A 131 11.24 7.73 9.26
N LEU A 132 10.26 7.86 10.15
CA LEU A 132 10.47 8.33 11.52
C LEU A 132 10.88 7.21 12.48
N ARG A 133 11.69 7.55 13.48
CA ARG A 133 12.03 6.66 14.58
C ARG A 133 10.80 6.16 15.32
N ARG A 134 9.83 7.03 15.62
CA ARG A 134 8.57 6.62 16.27
C ARG A 134 7.76 5.60 15.45
N ALA A 135 7.84 5.66 14.12
CA ALA A 135 7.21 4.67 13.26
C ALA A 135 7.92 3.32 13.41
N TRP A 136 9.26 3.31 13.39
CA TRP A 136 10.04 2.10 13.64
C TRP A 136 9.75 1.48 15.01
N LEU A 137 9.71 2.29 16.08
CA LEU A 137 9.39 1.83 17.44
C LEU A 137 8.01 1.17 17.54
N ALA A 138 7.05 1.60 16.73
CA ALA A 138 5.73 0.98 16.68
C ALA A 138 5.79 -0.36 15.93
N VAL A 139 6.32 -0.37 14.71
CA VAL A 139 6.25 -1.55 13.84
C VAL A 139 7.22 -2.65 14.27
N ARG A 140 8.39 -2.33 14.82
CA ARG A 140 9.41 -3.33 15.23
C ARG A 140 8.89 -4.37 16.23
N LYS A 141 7.88 -4.01 17.03
CA LYS A 141 7.26 -4.90 18.02
C LYS A 141 6.47 -6.05 17.39
N GLU A 142 5.93 -5.81 16.19
CA GLU A 142 5.13 -6.79 15.45
C GLU A 142 5.89 -7.33 14.21
N TRP A 143 7.20 -7.06 14.09
CA TRP A 143 7.98 -7.52 12.95
C TRP A 143 8.03 -9.05 12.92
N PRO A 144 7.53 -9.70 11.87
CA PRO A 144 7.36 -11.13 11.85
C PRO A 144 8.69 -11.82 11.67
N VAL A 145 8.78 -13.04 12.18
CA VAL A 145 9.96 -13.89 11.94
C VAL A 145 10.09 -14.15 10.44
N ALA A 146 8.98 -14.46 9.76
CA ALA A 146 8.94 -14.69 8.32
C ALA A 146 7.86 -13.82 7.65
N PRO A 147 8.17 -12.59 7.20
CA PRO A 147 7.28 -11.82 6.32
C PRO A 147 7.24 -12.47 4.92
N THR A 148 6.44 -13.52 4.77
CA THR A 148 6.50 -14.44 3.61
C THR A 148 6.32 -13.78 2.25
N MET A 149 5.55 -12.68 2.18
CA MET A 149 5.33 -11.87 0.98
C MET A 149 6.35 -10.74 0.76
N GLY A 150 7.32 -10.56 1.66
CA GLY A 150 8.29 -9.47 1.63
C GLY A 150 8.10 -8.47 2.77
N TRP A 151 9.20 -7.81 3.15
CA TRP A 151 9.22 -6.82 4.23
C TRP A 151 8.33 -5.60 3.92
N ASP A 152 8.27 -5.21 2.65
CA ASP A 152 7.51 -4.08 2.14
C ASP A 152 5.99 -4.35 2.20
N TYR A 153 5.56 -5.55 1.81
CA TYR A 153 4.17 -5.97 1.99
C TYR A 153 3.74 -6.02 3.45
N TRP A 154 4.63 -6.48 4.33
CA TRP A 154 4.37 -6.42 5.76
C TRP A 154 4.26 -4.97 6.26
N MET A 155 5.15 -4.07 5.83
CA MET A 155 5.05 -2.64 6.14
C MET A 155 3.71 -2.04 5.67
N ARG A 156 3.21 -2.41 4.48
CA ARG A 156 1.88 -1.98 3.99
C ARG A 156 0.74 -2.41 4.92
N VAL A 157 0.81 -3.64 5.45
CA VAL A 157 -0.16 -4.13 6.44
C VAL A 157 -0.04 -3.35 7.75
N ALA A 158 1.17 -3.16 8.25
CA ALA A 158 1.43 -2.45 9.50
C ALA A 158 0.93 -1.00 9.45
N PHE A 159 1.23 -0.26 8.37
CA PHE A 159 0.76 1.11 8.16
C PHE A 159 -0.77 1.19 8.13
N ARG A 160 -1.41 0.28 7.37
CA ARG A 160 -2.88 0.24 7.28
C ARG A 160 -3.53 -0.09 8.62
N ALA A 161 -3.02 -1.08 9.34
CA ALA A 161 -3.52 -1.50 10.64
C ALA A 161 -3.39 -0.38 11.69
N ALA A 162 -2.29 0.39 11.64
CA ALA A 162 -2.05 1.53 12.51
C ALA A 162 -2.80 2.80 12.09
N GLY A 163 -3.44 2.81 10.91
CA GLY A 163 -4.08 4.00 10.34
C GLY A 163 -3.08 5.12 10.03
N LYS A 164 -1.95 4.76 9.43
CA LYS A 164 -0.82 5.67 9.17
C LYS A 164 -0.58 5.81 7.68
N GLU A 165 -0.16 7.00 7.30
CA GLU A 165 0.03 7.38 5.91
C GLU A 165 1.43 7.88 5.64
N CYS A 166 1.72 8.00 4.35
CA CYS A 166 2.86 8.72 3.83
C CYS A 166 2.42 9.88 2.93
N VAL A 167 3.28 10.87 2.76
CA VAL A 167 3.18 11.82 1.65
C VAL A 167 4.00 11.31 0.49
N ILE A 168 3.43 11.34 -0.73
CA ILE A 168 4.13 11.01 -1.98
C ILE A 168 3.89 12.11 -3.01
N PRO A 169 4.81 12.30 -3.97
CA PRO A 169 4.59 13.21 -5.08
C PRO A 169 3.65 12.63 -6.13
N GLN A 170 3.02 13.48 -6.96
CA GLN A 170 2.38 12.98 -8.18
C GLN A 170 3.41 12.44 -9.18
N VAL A 171 4.49 13.19 -9.43
CA VAL A 171 5.62 12.77 -10.28
C VAL A 171 6.73 12.20 -9.42
N SER A 172 7.13 10.95 -9.62
CA SER A 172 8.16 10.30 -8.80
C SER A 172 9.51 11.03 -8.85
N ARG A 173 10.19 11.05 -7.70
CA ARG A 173 11.54 11.61 -7.47
C ARG A 173 12.61 10.51 -7.46
N SER A 174 12.17 9.25 -7.42
CA SER A 174 12.99 8.08 -7.66
C SER A 174 12.54 7.36 -8.94
N HIS A 175 13.48 6.66 -9.59
CA HIS A 175 13.19 5.83 -10.76
C HIS A 175 14.04 4.56 -10.70
N HIS A 176 13.42 3.40 -10.92
CA HIS A 176 14.14 2.13 -10.93
C HIS A 176 15.01 2.02 -12.20
N ALA A 177 16.33 2.08 -12.04
CA ALA A 177 17.29 2.10 -13.15
C ALA A 177 17.40 0.74 -13.85
N ALA A 178 17.17 -0.35 -13.11
CA ALA A 178 17.56 -1.67 -13.56
C ALA A 178 16.50 -2.33 -14.44
N ALA A 179 16.91 -2.71 -15.65
CA ALA A 179 16.12 -3.56 -16.56
C ALA A 179 16.14 -5.05 -16.17
N LYS A 180 16.86 -5.42 -15.09
CA LYS A 180 16.95 -6.77 -14.50
C LYS A 180 17.05 -6.65 -12.98
N GLY A 181 16.28 -7.46 -12.25
CA GLY A 181 16.34 -7.53 -10.78
C GLY A 181 15.58 -8.74 -10.24
N SER A 182 15.46 -8.87 -8.91
CA SER A 182 14.73 -9.99 -8.29
C SER A 182 13.24 -10.00 -8.64
N SER A 183 12.66 -8.83 -8.92
CA SER A 183 11.23 -8.65 -9.22
C SER A 183 10.93 -8.10 -10.63
N VAL A 184 11.96 -7.67 -11.39
CA VAL A 184 11.84 -7.18 -12.77
C VAL A 184 12.41 -8.23 -13.71
N SER A 185 11.54 -9.03 -14.30
CA SER A 185 11.91 -10.19 -15.13
C SER A 185 11.21 -10.25 -16.49
N THR A 186 10.22 -9.37 -16.73
CA THR A 186 9.40 -9.42 -17.95
C THR A 186 9.42 -8.11 -18.75
N ALA A 187 9.31 -8.22 -20.08
CA ALA A 187 9.19 -7.06 -20.95
C ALA A 187 7.98 -6.16 -20.62
N LYS A 188 6.90 -6.72 -20.06
CA LYS A 188 5.74 -5.93 -19.61
C LYS A 188 6.06 -5.06 -18.40
N GLN A 189 6.88 -5.56 -17.47
CA GLN A 189 7.35 -4.77 -16.32
C GLN A 189 8.29 -3.66 -16.77
N VAL A 190 9.22 -3.94 -17.69
CA VAL A 190 10.09 -2.90 -18.25
C VAL A 190 9.27 -1.77 -18.89
N ARG A 191 8.28 -2.11 -19.74
CA ARG A 191 7.38 -1.12 -20.34
C ARG A 191 6.56 -0.33 -19.31
N LEU A 192 6.19 -0.96 -18.19
CA LEU A 192 5.50 -0.27 -17.10
C LEU A 192 6.41 0.82 -16.50
N PHE A 193 7.64 0.46 -16.15
CA PHE A 193 8.60 1.41 -15.59
C PHE A 193 8.97 2.53 -16.57
N GLU A 194 9.14 2.23 -17.87
CA GLU A 194 9.38 3.25 -18.90
C GLU A 194 8.23 4.26 -19.06
N ALA A 195 7.00 3.85 -18.74
CA ALA A 195 5.81 4.70 -18.77
C ALA A 195 5.67 5.58 -17.51
N MET A 196 6.47 5.35 -16.47
CA MET A 196 6.49 6.17 -15.27
C MET A 196 7.04 7.55 -15.57
N ALA A 197 6.43 8.57 -14.97
CA ALA A 197 6.97 9.91 -14.98
C ALA A 197 8.10 10.02 -13.96
N PHE A 198 9.13 10.77 -14.32
CA PHE A 198 10.28 11.03 -13.47
C PHE A 198 10.56 12.54 -13.49
N ALA A 199 10.71 13.13 -12.31
CA ALA A 199 10.93 14.56 -12.19
C ALA A 199 12.31 14.95 -12.72
N ASP A 200 12.38 16.07 -13.43
CA ASP A 200 13.63 16.70 -13.89
C ASP A 200 13.65 18.18 -13.50
N VAL A 201 13.03 18.50 -12.37
CA VAL A 201 12.93 19.86 -11.85
C VAL A 201 14.16 20.13 -10.98
N PRO A 202 14.94 21.20 -11.24
CA PRO A 202 16.03 21.60 -10.36
C PRO A 202 15.54 21.93 -8.96
N SER A 203 16.28 21.52 -7.93
CA SER A 203 16.02 21.96 -6.56
C SER A 203 16.13 23.48 -6.46
N THR A 204 15.12 24.11 -5.84
CA THR A 204 15.16 25.53 -5.47
C THR A 204 15.68 25.76 -4.04
N CYS A 205 16.02 24.68 -3.33
CA CYS A 205 16.44 24.76 -1.93
C CYS A 205 17.95 24.83 -1.78
N ASP A 206 18.41 25.79 -0.98
CA ASP A 206 19.77 25.85 -0.45
C ASP A 206 19.89 24.96 0.79
N VAL A 207 21.05 24.35 1.01
CA VAL A 207 21.37 23.51 2.17
C VAL A 207 21.28 24.25 3.50
N THR A 208 21.43 25.57 3.54
CA THR A 208 21.42 26.35 4.79
C THR A 208 20.03 26.85 5.21
N GLU A 209 19.10 27.00 4.27
CA GLU A 209 17.81 27.65 4.52
C GLU A 209 16.65 26.64 4.61
N PRO A 210 15.52 27.00 5.27
CA PRO A 210 14.29 26.25 5.17
C PRO A 210 13.89 26.01 3.71
N CYS A 211 13.54 24.76 3.39
CA CYS A 211 13.23 24.36 2.02
C CYS A 211 11.73 24.46 1.76
N ALA A 212 11.34 25.29 0.78
CA ALA A 212 9.95 25.47 0.37
C ALA A 212 9.75 25.13 -1.12
N HIS A 213 10.39 24.07 -1.61
CA HIS A 213 10.36 23.70 -3.04
C HIS A 213 8.93 23.44 -3.54
N PHE A 214 8.07 22.92 -2.67
CA PHE A 214 6.67 22.58 -2.95
C PHE A 214 5.69 23.67 -2.48
N GLY A 215 6.19 24.85 -2.10
CA GLY A 215 5.36 25.92 -1.56
C GLY A 215 4.69 25.53 -0.24
N ASN A 216 3.43 25.93 -0.06
CA ASN A 216 2.66 25.61 1.14
C ASN A 216 2.15 24.16 1.10
N VAL A 217 2.71 23.31 1.97
CA VAL A 217 2.35 21.88 2.08
C VAL A 217 1.32 21.57 3.17
N SER A 218 0.81 22.58 3.90
CA SER A 218 -0.15 22.39 5.02
C SER A 218 -1.48 21.75 4.61
N TYR A 219 -1.85 21.80 3.32
CA TYR A 219 -3.03 21.10 2.80
C TYR A 219 -2.92 19.56 2.94
N LEU A 220 -1.72 19.04 3.21
CA LEU A 220 -1.46 17.62 3.46
C LEU A 220 -1.67 17.19 4.92
N LEU A 221 -1.99 18.11 5.84
CA LEU A 221 -2.39 17.72 7.20
C LEU A 221 -3.72 16.94 7.13
N GLU A 222 -3.88 15.90 7.94
CA GLU A 222 -5.00 14.94 7.82
C GLU A 222 -6.37 15.63 7.77
N GLU A 223 -6.64 16.58 8.66
CA GLU A 223 -7.93 17.28 8.70
C GLU A 223 -8.20 18.07 7.42
N GLU A 224 -7.23 18.88 6.99
CA GLU A 224 -7.32 19.71 5.77
C GLU A 224 -7.48 18.85 4.51
N TYR A 225 -6.67 17.79 4.41
CA TYR A 225 -6.69 16.88 3.27
C TYR A 225 -8.03 16.14 3.16
N ASN A 226 -8.55 15.65 4.29
CA ASN A 226 -9.84 14.99 4.37
C ASN A 226 -11.00 15.95 4.05
N ALA A 227 -10.97 17.17 4.61
CA ALA A 227 -11.98 18.19 4.37
C ALA A 227 -12.04 18.59 2.89
N TRP A 228 -10.87 18.77 2.26
CA TRP A 228 -10.77 19.04 0.82
C TRP A 228 -11.40 17.91 0.00
N HIS A 229 -11.06 16.64 0.29
CA HIS A 229 -11.62 15.49 -0.44
C HIS A 229 -13.14 15.40 -0.30
N ARG A 230 -13.68 15.58 0.91
CA ARG A 230 -15.13 15.58 1.14
C ARG A 230 -15.82 16.65 0.30
N LYS A 231 -15.29 17.88 0.29
CA LYS A 231 -15.84 18.99 -0.50
C LYS A 231 -15.72 18.74 -2.00
N ALA A 232 -14.58 18.26 -2.47
CA ALA A 232 -14.34 17.97 -3.88
C ALA A 232 -15.26 16.85 -4.40
N ILE A 233 -15.40 15.76 -3.64
CA ILE A 233 -16.21 14.59 -4.01
C ILE A 233 -17.71 14.90 -3.97
N ALA A 234 -18.18 15.67 -2.99
CA ALA A 234 -19.59 16.04 -2.90
C ALA A 234 -20.09 16.79 -4.14
N ASN A 235 -19.26 17.69 -4.68
CA ASN A 235 -19.60 18.62 -5.75
C ASN A 235 -19.26 18.12 -7.16
N ALA A 236 -18.43 17.09 -7.29
CA ALA A 236 -18.00 16.57 -8.59
C ALA A 236 -19.11 15.77 -9.31
N PRO A 237 -19.25 15.88 -10.65
CA PRO A 237 -20.10 14.99 -11.43
C PRO A 237 -19.65 13.52 -11.30
N ARG A 238 -20.62 12.59 -11.33
CA ARG A 238 -20.35 11.15 -11.29
C ARG A 238 -20.13 10.60 -12.69
N LEU A 239 -19.28 9.59 -12.79
CA LEU A 239 -19.18 8.70 -13.95
C LEU A 239 -19.28 7.26 -13.47
N ASP A 240 -20.06 6.45 -14.17
CA ASP A 240 -20.01 4.99 -13.99
C ASP A 240 -18.93 4.34 -14.86
N LEU A 241 -18.74 3.02 -14.71
CA LEU A 241 -17.76 2.25 -15.48
C LEU A 241 -18.02 2.31 -17.01
N LYS A 242 -19.29 2.30 -17.42
CA LYS A 242 -19.69 2.30 -18.83
C LYS A 242 -19.40 3.67 -19.46
N GLU A 243 -19.75 4.73 -18.76
CA GLU A 243 -19.47 6.11 -19.13
C GLU A 243 -17.96 6.35 -19.21
N LEU A 244 -17.19 5.95 -18.18
CA LEU A 244 -15.74 6.12 -18.20
C LEU A 244 -15.09 5.41 -19.40
N LYS A 245 -15.48 4.15 -19.67
CA LYS A 245 -15.00 3.41 -20.85
C LYS A 245 -15.37 4.13 -22.17
N ALA A 246 -16.60 4.62 -22.30
CA ALA A 246 -17.04 5.36 -23.48
C ALA A 246 -16.21 6.63 -23.72
N GLN A 247 -15.81 7.33 -22.65
CA GLN A 247 -15.03 8.56 -22.69
C GLN A 247 -13.56 8.36 -23.08
N THR A 248 -13.05 7.13 -22.94
CA THR A 248 -11.69 6.76 -23.33
C THR A 248 -11.57 6.16 -24.74
N SER A 249 -12.70 5.98 -25.42
CA SER A 249 -12.73 5.49 -26.80
C SER A 249 -12.18 6.53 -27.79
N ALA A 250 -11.79 6.08 -28.99
CA ALA A 250 -11.24 6.95 -30.04
C ALA A 250 -12.23 8.04 -30.51
N LYS A 251 -13.54 7.82 -30.33
CA LYS A 251 -14.62 8.78 -30.60
C LYS A 251 -15.50 8.90 -29.34
N PRO A 252 -15.14 9.75 -28.37
CA PRO A 252 -15.91 9.89 -27.14
C PRO A 252 -17.36 10.29 -27.46
N THR A 253 -18.31 9.66 -26.78
CA THR A 253 -19.76 9.81 -27.03
C THR A 253 -20.28 11.21 -26.70
N LYS A 254 -19.59 11.94 -25.81
CA LYS A 254 -19.91 13.32 -25.41
C LYS A 254 -18.68 13.99 -24.81
N LYS A 255 -18.46 15.28 -25.09
CA LYS A 255 -17.39 16.06 -24.44
C LYS A 255 -17.74 16.35 -22.99
N LEU A 256 -16.94 15.86 -22.05
CA LEU A 256 -17.12 16.13 -20.63
C LEU A 256 -16.60 17.52 -20.24
N PRO A 257 -17.16 18.17 -19.21
CA PRO A 257 -16.59 19.40 -18.66
C PRO A 257 -15.16 19.15 -18.14
N ARG A 258 -14.27 20.14 -18.24
CA ARG A 258 -12.89 20.04 -17.72
C ARG A 258 -12.82 20.30 -16.21
N VAL A 259 -13.61 19.54 -15.45
CA VAL A 259 -13.68 19.59 -13.99
C VAL A 259 -13.37 18.21 -13.41
N LEU A 260 -13.13 18.14 -12.11
CA LEU A 260 -12.99 16.89 -11.40
C LEU A 260 -14.26 16.03 -11.53
N HIS A 261 -14.11 14.77 -11.90
CA HIS A 261 -15.19 13.79 -11.85
C HIS A 261 -14.88 12.71 -10.80
N VAL A 262 -15.93 12.09 -10.27
CA VAL A 262 -15.83 11.00 -9.29
C VAL A 262 -16.38 9.73 -9.92
N VAL A 263 -15.68 8.62 -9.70
CA VAL A 263 -16.10 7.28 -10.09
C VAL A 263 -16.24 6.45 -8.80
N PRO A 264 -17.46 6.35 -8.24
CA PRO A 264 -17.73 5.45 -7.13
C PRO A 264 -17.59 4.00 -7.60
N TYR A 265 -16.76 3.20 -6.94
CA TYR A 265 -16.48 1.82 -7.36
C TYR A 265 -16.33 0.87 -6.16
N VAL A 266 -16.27 -0.42 -6.42
CA VAL A 266 -15.75 -1.41 -5.46
C VAL A 266 -14.45 -2.00 -6.00
N ARG A 267 -13.47 -2.27 -5.11
CA ARG A 267 -12.14 -2.84 -5.43
C ARG A 267 -12.12 -3.91 -6.53
N GLU A 268 -13.12 -4.78 -6.58
CA GLU A 268 -13.26 -5.86 -7.56
C GLU A 268 -13.44 -5.36 -9.01
N GLU A 269 -13.91 -4.13 -9.18
CA GLU A 269 -14.05 -3.44 -10.47
C GLU A 269 -12.75 -2.76 -10.92
N PHE A 270 -11.77 -2.56 -10.01
CA PHE A 270 -10.52 -1.86 -10.30
C PHE A 270 -9.78 -2.39 -11.54
N PRO A 271 -9.66 -3.71 -11.78
CA PRO A 271 -8.98 -4.21 -12.97
C PRO A 271 -9.62 -3.77 -14.30
N GLN A 272 -10.90 -3.35 -14.28
CA GLN A 272 -11.61 -2.83 -15.45
C GLN A 272 -11.57 -1.30 -15.54
N LEU A 273 -11.26 -0.62 -14.43
CA LEU A 273 -11.21 0.83 -14.30
C LEU A 273 -9.79 1.38 -14.49
N ALA A 274 -8.76 0.59 -14.17
CA ALA A 274 -7.37 1.06 -14.12
C ALA A 274 -6.91 1.69 -15.44
N GLU A 275 -7.06 1.00 -16.57
CA GLU A 275 -6.66 1.55 -17.88
C GLU A 275 -7.49 2.78 -18.28
N PRO A 276 -8.85 2.76 -18.24
CA PRO A 276 -9.65 3.95 -18.54
C PRO A 276 -9.36 5.17 -17.64
N ALA A 277 -8.97 4.93 -16.39
CA ALA A 277 -8.60 5.98 -15.45
C ALA A 277 -7.14 6.43 -15.52
N GLY A 278 -6.36 5.91 -16.48
CA GLY A 278 -4.93 6.24 -16.63
C GLY A 278 -4.01 5.55 -15.60
N LEU A 279 -4.52 4.62 -14.80
CA LEU A 279 -3.76 3.90 -13.76
C LEU A 279 -3.14 2.59 -14.28
N SER A 280 -3.28 2.29 -15.57
CA SER A 280 -2.58 1.20 -16.23
C SER A 280 -2.24 1.60 -17.67
N PRO A 281 -0.95 1.80 -18.00
CA PRO A 281 -0.54 2.08 -19.37
C PRO A 281 -0.94 0.95 -20.32
N ARG A 282 -1.24 1.29 -21.59
CA ARG A 282 -1.62 0.31 -22.61
C ARG A 282 -0.57 -0.81 -22.72
N ASN A 283 -1.05 -2.04 -22.91
CA ASN A 283 -0.22 -3.24 -23.07
C ASN A 283 0.65 -3.62 -21.86
N THR A 284 0.40 -3.02 -20.69
CA THR A 284 1.09 -3.39 -19.43
C THR A 284 0.23 -4.26 -18.50
N LYS A 285 -1.02 -4.57 -18.86
CA LYS A 285 -1.90 -5.41 -18.02
C LYS A 285 -1.23 -6.72 -17.59
N GLY A 286 -1.22 -6.95 -16.28
CA GLY A 286 -0.58 -8.09 -15.62
C GLY A 286 0.93 -7.94 -15.39
N SER A 287 1.51 -6.76 -15.60
CA SER A 287 2.91 -6.46 -15.25
C SER A 287 3.13 -6.44 -13.73
N ILE A 288 2.12 -6.01 -12.99
CA ILE A 288 2.04 -6.02 -11.54
C ILE A 288 0.71 -6.64 -11.10
N PRO A 289 0.61 -7.14 -9.86
CA PRO A 289 -0.67 -7.52 -9.27
C PRO A 289 -1.71 -6.42 -9.42
N ALA A 290 -2.97 -6.78 -9.56
CA ALA A 290 -4.07 -5.83 -9.72
C ALA A 290 -4.53 -5.25 -8.36
N ASP A 291 -3.60 -4.96 -7.46
CA ASP A 291 -3.89 -4.29 -6.21
C ASP A 291 -4.08 -2.78 -6.39
N VAL A 292 -4.91 -2.21 -5.54
CA VAL A 292 -5.05 -0.76 -5.40
C VAL A 292 -3.85 -0.23 -4.61
N ARG A 293 -3.12 0.72 -5.20
CA ARG A 293 -1.90 1.33 -4.67
C ARG A 293 -2.01 2.84 -4.65
N SER A 294 -1.13 3.50 -3.89
CA SER A 294 -1.10 4.97 -3.75
C SER A 294 -2.46 5.57 -3.33
N GLU A 295 -3.30 4.78 -2.65
CA GLU A 295 -4.65 5.20 -2.25
C GLU A 295 -4.65 5.94 -0.92
N HIS A 296 -5.49 6.97 -0.80
CA HIS A 296 -5.84 7.59 0.46
C HIS A 296 -7.18 7.01 0.94
N TYR A 297 -7.10 5.91 1.72
CA TYR A 297 -8.25 5.24 2.32
C TYR A 297 -9.42 4.97 1.33
N GLY A 298 -9.12 4.43 0.15
CA GLY A 298 -10.10 4.14 -0.89
C GLY A 298 -10.23 5.23 -1.96
N ILE A 299 -9.53 6.36 -1.85
CA ILE A 299 -9.44 7.37 -2.91
C ILE A 299 -8.18 7.14 -3.74
N MET A 300 -8.31 7.07 -5.06
CA MET A 300 -7.19 7.13 -6.00
C MET A 300 -7.35 8.30 -6.96
N VAL A 301 -6.24 8.99 -7.20
CA VAL A 301 -6.15 10.06 -8.20
C VAL A 301 -5.88 9.47 -9.58
N GLY A 302 -6.77 9.71 -10.53
CA GLY A 302 -6.65 9.25 -11.91
C GLY A 302 -6.96 10.35 -12.92
N ARG A 303 -6.99 9.99 -14.21
CA ARG A 303 -7.24 10.93 -15.31
C ARG A 303 -7.78 10.23 -16.55
N ILE A 304 -8.78 10.85 -17.20
CA ILE A 304 -9.12 10.50 -18.59
C ILE A 304 -8.01 11.09 -19.48
N VAL A 305 -6.99 10.29 -19.76
CA VAL A 305 -5.75 10.73 -20.42
C VAL A 305 -6.01 11.45 -21.74
N SER A 306 -6.92 10.92 -22.56
CA SER A 306 -7.25 11.48 -23.89
C SER A 306 -7.86 12.89 -23.83
N GLN A 307 -8.57 13.22 -22.75
CA GLN A 307 -9.28 14.48 -22.59
C GLN A 307 -8.65 15.42 -21.55
N ARG A 308 -7.62 14.94 -20.84
CA ARG A 308 -6.95 15.66 -19.75
C ARG A 308 -7.90 16.01 -18.58
N ILE A 309 -8.87 15.15 -18.30
CA ILE A 309 -9.88 15.36 -17.25
C ILE A 309 -9.47 14.61 -15.98
N PRO A 310 -9.33 15.31 -14.83
CA PRO A 310 -8.97 14.67 -13.57
C PRO A 310 -10.12 13.82 -13.01
N LEU A 311 -9.77 12.70 -12.38
CA LEU A 311 -10.70 11.75 -11.78
C LEU A 311 -10.31 11.43 -10.34
N LEU A 312 -11.31 11.21 -9.48
CA LEU A 312 -11.14 10.43 -8.26
C LEU A 312 -11.92 9.12 -8.40
N LEU A 313 -11.21 7.98 -8.31
CA LEU A 313 -11.85 6.69 -8.03
C LEU A 313 -12.04 6.60 -6.52
N VAL A 314 -13.27 6.35 -6.07
CA VAL A 314 -13.59 6.31 -4.63
C VAL A 314 -14.27 5.00 -4.28
N ASP A 315 -13.62 4.18 -3.45
CA ASP A 315 -14.18 2.90 -3.00
C ASP A 315 -15.41 3.17 -2.13
N LYS A 316 -16.55 2.61 -2.53
CA LYS A 316 -17.83 2.68 -1.81
C LYS A 316 -17.73 2.17 -0.38
N ARG A 317 -16.72 1.36 -0.07
CA ARG A 317 -16.47 0.76 1.24
C ARG A 317 -15.35 1.46 2.01
N SER A 318 -14.91 2.64 1.56
CA SER A 318 -13.93 3.47 2.27
C SER A 318 -14.31 3.64 3.75
N LYS A 319 -13.36 3.34 4.66
CA LYS A 319 -13.58 3.50 6.10
C LYS A 319 -13.88 4.95 6.50
N LEU A 320 -13.38 5.92 5.75
CA LEU A 320 -13.59 7.35 6.01
C LEU A 320 -14.90 7.90 5.42
N GLY A 321 -15.61 7.10 4.60
CA GLY A 321 -16.93 7.46 4.08
C GLY A 321 -16.92 8.79 3.32
N PHE A 322 -16.16 8.86 2.23
CA PHE A 322 -16.01 10.10 1.44
C PHE A 322 -17.17 10.36 0.46
N LEU A 323 -17.87 9.31 0.03
CA LEU A 323 -19.02 9.40 -0.87
C LEU A 323 -20.28 9.85 -0.12
N ARG A 324 -21.35 10.17 -0.84
CA ARG A 324 -22.64 10.48 -0.21
C ARG A 324 -23.20 9.25 0.52
N PRO A 325 -24.01 9.40 1.58
CA PRO A 325 -24.51 8.26 2.37
C PRO A 325 -25.14 7.14 1.54
N GLU A 326 -25.91 7.48 0.50
CA GLU A 326 -26.57 6.54 -0.41
C GLU A 326 -25.62 5.80 -1.36
N GLU A 327 -24.41 6.32 -1.57
CA GLU A 327 -23.37 5.72 -2.40
C GLU A 327 -22.46 4.77 -1.58
N GLN A 328 -22.47 4.88 -0.25
CA GLN A 328 -21.60 4.12 0.65
C GLN A 328 -22.14 2.70 0.88
N LEU A 329 -21.22 1.75 0.92
CA LEU A 329 -21.49 0.37 1.31
C LEU A 329 -20.86 0.09 2.67
N ARG A 330 -21.66 -0.47 3.57
CA ARG A 330 -21.25 -0.89 4.92
C ARG A 330 -21.49 -2.38 5.08
N PHE A 331 -20.88 -2.96 6.10
CA PHE A 331 -21.21 -4.32 6.53
C PHE A 331 -22.70 -4.33 6.91
N SER A 332 -23.46 -5.28 6.35
CA SER A 332 -24.92 -5.33 6.55
C SER A 332 -25.27 -5.80 7.97
N GLU A 333 -26.30 -5.20 8.57
CA GLU A 333 -26.86 -5.61 9.87
C GLU A 333 -27.51 -7.01 9.81
N ASP A 334 -27.80 -7.52 8.61
CA ASP A 334 -28.35 -8.85 8.38
C ASP A 334 -27.31 -9.96 8.45
N TYR A 335 -26.06 -9.65 8.80
CA TYR A 335 -24.97 -10.60 8.92
C TYR A 335 -24.29 -10.51 10.28
N GLU A 336 -23.85 -11.66 10.77
CA GLU A 336 -22.97 -11.78 11.94
C GLU A 336 -21.58 -12.27 11.51
N VAL A 337 -20.57 -11.85 12.27
CA VAL A 337 -19.18 -12.28 12.06
C VAL A 337 -18.92 -13.54 12.88
N VAL A 338 -18.68 -14.66 12.19
CA VAL A 338 -18.54 -15.98 12.80
C VAL A 338 -17.14 -16.54 12.55
N PRO A 339 -16.35 -16.83 13.60
CA PRO A 339 -15.10 -17.56 13.44
C PRO A 339 -15.37 -19.04 13.13
N GLY A 340 -14.77 -19.53 12.06
CA GLY A 340 -14.83 -20.93 11.63
C GLY A 340 -13.71 -21.77 12.21
N SER A 341 -13.98 -23.07 12.42
CA SER A 341 -12.94 -24.05 12.74
C SER A 341 -11.96 -24.24 11.58
N GLN A 342 -10.74 -24.67 11.91
CA GLN A 342 -9.67 -24.92 10.94
C GLN A 342 -10.13 -25.81 9.77
N GLY A 343 -9.73 -25.44 8.55
CA GLY A 343 -9.99 -26.21 7.33
C GLY A 343 -11.39 -26.05 6.74
N ARG A 344 -12.30 -25.30 7.38
CA ARG A 344 -13.67 -25.08 6.88
C ARG A 344 -13.78 -23.83 6.03
N SER A 345 -14.60 -23.90 4.99
CA SER A 345 -15.05 -22.76 4.19
C SER A 345 -16.14 -21.96 4.91
N CYS A 346 -16.41 -20.73 4.48
CA CYS A 346 -17.51 -19.96 5.05
C CYS A 346 -18.89 -20.51 4.68
N VAL A 347 -19.00 -21.22 3.56
CA VAL A 347 -20.21 -22.01 3.24
C VAL A 347 -20.47 -23.04 4.33
N GLU A 348 -19.47 -23.86 4.66
CA GLU A 348 -19.60 -24.92 5.67
C GLU A 348 -19.88 -24.34 7.08
N VAL A 349 -19.22 -23.24 7.44
CA VAL A 349 -19.40 -22.55 8.73
C VAL A 349 -20.82 -21.99 8.86
N CYS A 350 -21.29 -21.23 7.87
CA CYS A 350 -22.63 -20.63 7.93
C CYS A 350 -23.73 -21.69 7.83
N GLN A 351 -23.56 -22.74 7.02
CA GLN A 351 -24.52 -23.84 6.94
C GLN A 351 -24.70 -24.56 8.26
N SER A 352 -23.63 -24.76 9.06
CA SER A 352 -23.78 -25.35 10.40
C SER A 352 -24.59 -24.50 11.38
N ARG A 353 -24.94 -23.25 11.01
CA ARG A 353 -25.81 -22.34 11.76
C ARG A 353 -27.16 -22.09 11.07
N ASN A 354 -27.50 -22.88 10.03
CA ASN A 354 -28.65 -22.63 9.15
C ASN A 354 -28.64 -21.23 8.48
N SER A 355 -27.44 -20.71 8.24
CA SER A 355 -27.19 -19.40 7.63
C SER A 355 -26.51 -19.54 6.27
N LYS A 356 -26.47 -18.45 5.50
CA LYS A 356 -25.77 -18.36 4.21
C LYS A 356 -24.62 -17.37 4.29
N CYS A 357 -23.56 -17.63 3.52
CA CYS A 357 -22.45 -16.70 3.34
C CYS A 357 -22.70 -15.79 2.14
N ASP A 358 -22.28 -14.52 2.23
CA ASP A 358 -22.21 -13.60 1.09
C ASP A 358 -20.76 -13.11 0.91
N SER A 359 -20.20 -13.36 -0.27
CA SER A 359 -18.82 -12.96 -0.59
C SER A 359 -18.64 -11.44 -0.59
N LYS A 360 -19.70 -10.66 -0.85
CA LYS A 360 -19.63 -9.19 -0.81
C LYS A 360 -19.35 -8.66 0.61
N GLN A 361 -19.76 -9.41 1.64
CA GLN A 361 -19.54 -9.05 3.04
C GLN A 361 -18.12 -9.39 3.51
N ILE A 362 -17.41 -10.30 2.82
CA ILE A 362 -16.04 -10.71 3.19
C ILE A 362 -15.06 -9.53 3.18
N TYR A 363 -15.25 -8.56 2.27
CA TYR A 363 -14.39 -7.38 2.21
C TYR A 363 -14.27 -6.66 3.56
N PHE A 364 -15.37 -6.51 4.29
CA PHE A 364 -15.39 -5.80 5.57
C PHE A 364 -14.69 -6.57 6.69
N LEU A 365 -14.50 -7.88 6.52
CA LEU A 365 -13.76 -8.72 7.47
C LEU A 365 -12.26 -8.74 7.19
N ASN A 366 -11.84 -8.24 6.02
CA ASN A 366 -10.44 -8.20 5.57
C ASN A 366 -9.69 -7.02 6.20
N ASP A 367 -9.70 -6.98 7.54
CA ASP A 367 -9.08 -5.96 8.37
C ASP A 367 -8.40 -6.62 9.58
N CYS A 368 -7.17 -6.18 9.87
CA CYS A 368 -6.37 -6.77 10.94
C CYS A 368 -7.04 -6.59 12.32
N ASN A 369 -7.66 -5.44 12.58
CA ASN A 369 -8.32 -5.18 13.86
C ASN A 369 -9.61 -5.97 13.99
N VAL A 370 -10.29 -6.28 12.89
CA VAL A 370 -11.44 -7.20 12.88
C VAL A 370 -10.96 -8.62 13.21
N LEU A 371 -9.91 -9.13 12.56
CA LEU A 371 -9.36 -10.45 12.85
C LEU A 371 -8.89 -10.59 14.32
N LYS A 372 -8.16 -9.59 14.84
CA LYS A 372 -7.66 -9.57 16.24
C LYS A 372 -8.78 -9.61 17.29
N LYS A 373 -10.04 -9.26 16.94
CA LYS A 373 -11.19 -9.39 17.84
C LYS A 373 -11.72 -10.81 17.96
N HIS A 374 -11.44 -11.66 16.98
CA HIS A 374 -12.01 -13.01 16.88
C HIS A 374 -10.97 -14.12 16.95
N PHE A 375 -9.70 -13.81 16.69
CA PHE A 375 -8.58 -14.74 16.72
C PHE A 375 -7.40 -14.17 17.52
N PRO A 376 -6.51 -15.03 18.05
CA PRO A 376 -5.36 -14.58 18.83
C PRO A 376 -4.40 -13.66 18.07
N CYS A 377 -4.10 -13.98 16.80
CA CYS A 377 -3.19 -13.21 15.94
C CYS A 377 -1.86 -12.83 16.61
N GLU A 378 -1.30 -13.71 17.44
CA GLU A 378 -0.15 -13.44 18.29
C GLU A 378 1.15 -13.17 17.52
N ALA A 379 1.23 -13.63 16.27
CA ALA A 379 2.33 -13.32 15.35
C ALA A 379 2.02 -12.13 14.42
N GLY A 380 1.00 -11.34 14.76
CA GLY A 380 0.59 -10.13 14.04
C GLY A 380 -0.23 -10.41 12.79
N CYS A 381 -0.34 -9.40 11.94
CA CYS A 381 -1.05 -9.49 10.67
C CYS A 381 -0.10 -9.43 9.49
N ALA A 382 -0.40 -10.17 8.42
CA ALA A 382 0.39 -10.18 7.21
C ALA A 382 -0.48 -10.28 5.96
N HIS A 383 0.10 -9.85 4.83
CA HIS A 383 -0.55 -9.98 3.54
C HIS A 383 -0.35 -11.40 3.00
N GLN A 384 -1.38 -11.99 2.41
CA GLN A 384 -1.29 -13.22 1.63
C GLN A 384 -2.20 -13.18 0.38
N VAL A 385 -1.98 -14.13 -0.52
CA VAL A 385 -2.79 -14.38 -1.72
C VAL A 385 -3.53 -15.71 -1.57
N GLY A 386 -4.86 -15.67 -1.70
CA GLY A 386 -5.72 -16.83 -1.49
C GLY A 386 -7.19 -16.46 -1.52
N LYS A 387 -8.06 -17.40 -1.91
CA LYS A 387 -9.53 -17.20 -1.92
C LYS A 387 -10.15 -17.38 -0.54
N GLU A 388 -9.44 -18.04 0.36
CA GLU A 388 -9.80 -18.30 1.74
C GLU A 388 -9.63 -17.10 2.67
N LEU A 389 -8.91 -16.07 2.22
CA LEU A 389 -8.67 -14.87 3.02
C LEU A 389 -9.99 -14.12 3.27
N PRO A 390 -10.14 -13.44 4.42
CA PRO A 390 -9.21 -13.33 5.55
C PRO A 390 -9.26 -14.54 6.51
N VAL A 391 -8.11 -14.87 7.13
CA VAL A 391 -7.98 -16.05 8.02
C VAL A 391 -7.03 -15.83 9.20
N TYR A 392 -7.09 -16.73 10.17
CA TYR A 392 -6.04 -17.00 11.15
C TYR A 392 -5.35 -18.34 10.83
N VAL A 393 -4.05 -18.46 11.13
CA VAL A 393 -3.25 -19.66 10.87
C VAL A 393 -2.95 -20.39 12.18
N PRO A 394 -3.79 -21.33 12.63
CA PRO A 394 -3.53 -22.15 13.83
C PRO A 394 -2.48 -23.25 13.60
N ASP A 395 -2.14 -23.57 12.34
CA ASP A 395 -1.26 -24.68 12.01
C ASP A 395 0.22 -24.33 12.25
N HIS A 396 0.82 -24.99 13.26
CA HIS A 396 2.20 -24.80 13.68
C HIS A 396 3.25 -25.20 12.64
N VAL A 397 2.88 -25.95 11.58
CA VAL A 397 3.79 -26.33 10.50
C VAL A 397 4.04 -25.16 9.56
N GLN A 398 3.09 -24.23 9.44
CA GLN A 398 3.18 -23.12 8.50
C GLN A 398 4.15 -22.04 8.96
N SER A 399 4.94 -21.50 8.03
CA SER A 399 5.77 -20.30 8.28
C SER A 399 4.99 -19.06 8.75
N THR A 400 3.67 -19.07 8.55
CA THR A 400 2.73 -18.01 8.96
C THR A 400 1.94 -18.36 10.24
N THR A 401 2.36 -19.40 10.99
CA THR A 401 1.72 -19.81 12.25
C THR A 401 1.48 -18.61 13.19
N GLY A 402 0.30 -18.58 13.80
CA GLY A 402 -0.12 -17.52 14.72
C GLY A 402 -0.46 -16.18 14.05
N GLN A 403 -0.36 -16.08 12.72
CA GLN A 403 -0.67 -14.84 12.00
C GLN A 403 -2.14 -14.77 11.58
N CYS A 404 -2.64 -13.54 11.53
CA CYS A 404 -3.88 -13.21 10.84
C CYS A 404 -3.58 -12.67 9.44
N LEU A 405 -4.03 -13.39 8.42
CA LEU A 405 -3.71 -13.11 7.03
C LEU A 405 -4.87 -12.39 6.34
N LEU A 406 -4.52 -11.31 5.65
CA LEU A 406 -5.44 -10.47 4.88
C LEU A 406 -4.90 -10.24 3.47
N THR A 407 -5.74 -9.75 2.56
CA THR A 407 -5.39 -9.64 1.14
C THR A 407 -5.63 -8.27 0.54
N PHE A 408 -4.70 -7.85 -0.31
CA PHE A 408 -4.85 -6.66 -1.16
C PHE A 408 -5.16 -7.05 -2.62
N ILE A 409 -4.99 -8.31 -2.98
CA ILE A 409 -4.94 -8.72 -4.39
C ILE A 409 -6.14 -9.62 -4.74
N SER A 410 -6.53 -10.52 -3.83
CA SER A 410 -7.50 -11.57 -4.12
C SER A 410 -8.85 -11.27 -3.47
N PRO A 411 -9.95 -11.07 -4.22
CA PRO A 411 -11.27 -11.06 -3.61
C PRO A 411 -11.53 -12.40 -2.91
N GLY A 412 -11.88 -12.36 -1.63
CA GLY A 412 -12.25 -13.55 -0.87
C GLY A 412 -13.53 -14.18 -1.42
N SER A 413 -13.64 -15.51 -1.33
CA SER A 413 -14.85 -16.25 -1.73
C SER A 413 -15.36 -17.07 -0.55
N CYS A 414 -16.67 -17.31 -0.49
CA CYS A 414 -17.28 -18.13 0.57
C CYS A 414 -16.81 -19.58 0.57
N GLU A 415 -16.47 -20.11 -0.60
CA GLU A 415 -16.06 -21.51 -0.84
C GLU A 415 -14.59 -21.77 -0.55
N GLY A 416 -13.76 -20.71 -0.57
CA GLY A 416 -12.33 -20.83 -0.27
C GLY A 416 -12.10 -21.57 1.05
N LYS A 417 -11.08 -22.41 1.10
CA LYS A 417 -10.63 -23.02 2.36
C LYS A 417 -9.20 -23.48 2.21
N HIS A 418 -8.51 -23.53 3.33
CA HIS A 418 -7.19 -24.12 3.41
C HIS A 418 -7.07 -24.92 4.70
N LYS A 419 -6.48 -26.11 4.61
CA LYS A 419 -6.37 -27.08 5.72
C LYS A 419 -5.68 -26.50 6.97
N SER A 420 -4.82 -25.50 6.77
CA SER A 420 -4.00 -24.88 7.82
C SER A 420 -4.60 -23.60 8.40
N THR A 421 -5.80 -23.20 7.97
CA THR A 421 -6.37 -21.87 8.29
C THR A 421 -7.76 -21.95 8.88
N SER A 422 -8.10 -21.03 9.77
CA SER A 422 -9.43 -20.79 10.32
C SER A 422 -9.99 -19.49 9.74
N ARG A 423 -11.18 -19.53 9.15
CA ARG A 423 -11.75 -18.37 8.44
C ARG A 423 -12.60 -17.49 9.34
N LEU A 424 -12.63 -16.18 9.07
CA LEU A 424 -13.66 -15.30 9.60
C LEU A 424 -14.77 -15.13 8.57
N CYS A 425 -16.01 -15.47 8.92
CA CYS A 425 -17.08 -15.65 7.96
C CYS A 425 -18.28 -14.73 8.23
N PRO A 426 -18.85 -14.08 7.20
CA PRO A 426 -20.08 -13.32 7.32
C PRO A 426 -21.28 -14.25 7.12
N CYS A 427 -21.98 -14.60 8.19
CA CYS A 427 -23.14 -15.48 8.13
C CYS A 427 -24.44 -14.70 8.27
N SER A 428 -25.39 -14.91 7.35
CA SER A 428 -26.69 -14.24 7.39
C SER A 428 -27.45 -14.57 8.67
N LEU A 429 -28.11 -13.59 9.27
CA LEU A 429 -29.04 -13.79 10.36
C LEU A 429 -30.29 -14.55 9.88
N PRO A 430 -30.99 -15.28 10.78
CA PRO A 430 -32.28 -15.88 10.45
C PRO A 430 -33.30 -14.84 10.00
N SER A 431 -34.24 -15.21 9.12
CA SER A 431 -35.23 -14.28 8.54
C SER A 431 -36.07 -13.50 9.56
N SER A 432 -36.23 -14.00 10.79
CA SER A 432 -36.94 -13.31 11.88
C SER A 432 -36.15 -12.16 12.53
N LYS A 433 -34.87 -12.00 12.19
CA LYS A 433 -33.96 -10.97 12.72
C LYS A 433 -33.35 -10.08 11.63
N GLN A 434 -33.71 -10.29 10.37
CA GLN A 434 -33.32 -9.42 9.26
C GLN A 434 -34.19 -8.14 9.29
N ARG A 435 -33.60 -6.98 8.98
CA ARG A 435 -34.26 -5.67 9.12
C ARG A 435 -34.72 -5.09 7.79
#